data_AF-A0A651DY72-F1
#
_entry.id   AF-A0A651DY72-F1
#
_cell.length_a   1.000
_cell.length_b   1.000
_cell.length_c   1.000
_cell.angle_alpha   90.00
_cell.angle_beta   90.00
_cell.angle_gamma   90.00
#
_symmetry.space_group_name_H-M   'P 1'
#
loop_
_entity.id
_entity.type
_entity.pdbx_description
1 polymer ?
#
loop_
_entity_poly.entity_id
_entity_poly.type
_entity_poly.pdbx_seq_one_letter_code
_entity_poly.pdbx_strand_id
1 'polypeptide(L)'
;MSQQYCGKCGAEGLETDLFCAACGASMQKVAVGEQESVPVVKGIVQQASAHVNGMVGEKGTLDLKLKDVFSSVFEKHTKEEADLLFISGTAVTTPDESEIQTSWPKPWLFSRIFLALASVYVLLYITATAFESTLVIPGLLVMGSFAVPFSLLIFFWETNAPRNISIFEVVKMFFVGGVASIAATLFIFSMIPVYELNVQGAITVGIIEEVGKLL
;
A
#
# COMPACT_ATOMS: atom_id res chain seq x y z
N MET A 1 44.94 38.23 -7.52
CA MET A 1 44.66 36.95 -6.86
C MET A 1 44.09 37.28 -5.49
N SER A 2 42.82 37.02 -5.25
CA SER A 2 42.14 37.24 -3.96
C SER A 2 42.51 36.12 -2.99
N GLN A 3 43.13 36.45 -1.86
CA GLN A 3 43.35 35.51 -0.76
C GLN A 3 42.09 35.43 0.10
N GLN A 4 41.59 34.22 0.38
CA GLN A 4 40.51 33.99 1.36
C GLN A 4 41.08 33.33 2.62
N TYR A 5 40.50 33.67 3.76
CA TYR A 5 40.90 33.16 5.07
C TYR A 5 39.87 32.16 5.58
N CYS A 6 40.32 31.07 6.20
CA CYS A 6 39.43 30.09 6.81
C CYS A 6 38.68 30.68 8.01
N GLY A 7 37.35 30.67 7.98
CA GLY A 7 36.52 31.20 9.07
C GLY A 7 36.64 30.46 10.40
N LYS A 8 37.27 29.26 10.42
CA LYS A 8 37.41 28.43 11.64
C LYS A 8 38.79 28.54 12.29
N CYS A 9 39.87 28.60 11.50
CA CYS A 9 41.25 28.64 12.03
C CYS A 9 42.08 29.85 11.58
N GLY A 10 41.57 30.68 10.67
CA GLY A 10 42.25 31.90 10.21
C GLY A 10 43.42 31.69 9.25
N ALA A 11 43.71 30.46 8.84
CA ALA A 11 44.78 30.18 7.87
C ALA A 11 44.43 30.70 6.46
N GLU A 12 45.44 31.21 5.74
CA GLU A 12 45.33 31.64 4.34
C GLU A 12 45.17 30.42 3.42
N GLY A 13 44.17 30.46 2.53
CA GLY A 13 43.94 29.44 1.51
C GLY A 13 43.78 30.05 0.11
N LEU A 14 44.13 29.28 -0.93
CA LEU A 14 43.82 29.67 -2.30
C LEU A 14 42.34 29.44 -2.60
N GLU A 15 41.77 30.28 -3.45
CA GLU A 15 40.33 30.28 -3.80
C GLU A 15 39.80 28.96 -4.39
N THR A 16 40.69 28.05 -4.81
CA THR A 16 40.36 26.78 -5.46
C THR A 16 40.28 25.58 -4.52
N ASP A 17 40.60 25.73 -3.24
CA ASP A 17 40.65 24.60 -2.31
C ASP A 17 39.29 24.35 -1.62
N LEU A 18 38.68 23.17 -1.84
CA LEU A 18 37.41 22.77 -1.21
C LEU A 18 37.52 22.64 0.33
N PHE A 19 38.71 22.35 0.84
CA PHE A 19 38.98 22.10 2.26
C PHE A 19 40.24 22.85 2.72
N CYS A 20 40.21 23.37 3.95
CA CYS A 20 41.36 24.04 4.55
C CYS A 20 42.47 23.03 4.85
N ALA A 21 43.66 23.20 4.27
CA ALA A 21 44.79 22.30 4.45
C ALA A 21 45.31 22.22 5.90
N ALA A 22 45.10 23.26 6.71
CA ALA A 22 45.61 23.31 8.09
C ALA A 22 44.68 22.60 9.10
N CYS A 23 43.36 22.66 8.91
CA CYS A 23 42.40 22.14 9.89
C CYS A 23 41.36 21.16 9.33
N GLY A 24 41.35 20.94 8.01
CA GLY A 24 40.43 20.03 7.33
C GLY A 24 38.98 20.52 7.20
N ALA A 25 38.67 21.76 7.61
CA ALA A 25 37.32 22.30 7.51
C ALA A 25 36.92 22.60 6.06
N SER A 26 35.68 22.27 5.67
CA SER A 26 35.12 22.60 4.36
C SER A 26 34.94 24.12 4.22
N MET A 27 35.41 24.67 3.10
CA MET A 27 35.35 26.10 2.77
C MET A 27 34.14 26.44 1.88
N GLN A 28 33.26 25.46 1.61
CA GLN A 28 32.10 25.65 0.75
C GLN A 28 31.06 26.53 1.46
N LYS A 29 30.73 27.69 0.88
CA LYS A 29 29.67 28.58 1.38
C LYS A 29 28.34 27.81 1.48
N VAL A 30 27.98 27.41 2.70
CA VAL A 30 26.64 26.93 3.01
C VAL A 30 25.72 28.15 2.97
N ALA A 31 24.85 28.21 1.96
CA ALA A 31 23.71 29.10 1.98
C ALA A 31 22.82 28.69 3.17
N VAL A 32 22.80 29.53 4.20
CA VAL A 32 21.91 29.38 5.35
C VAL A 32 20.48 29.65 4.86
N GLY A 33 19.73 28.58 4.57
CA GLY A 33 18.28 28.60 4.42
C GLY A 33 17.63 28.29 5.77
N GLU A 34 16.59 29.06 6.10
CA GLU A 34 15.85 29.10 7.36
C GLU A 34 15.52 27.73 7.99
N GLN A 35 15.70 27.65 9.32
CA GLN A 35 15.16 26.57 10.15
C GLN A 35 13.65 26.76 10.34
N GLU A 36 12.83 26.09 9.54
CA GLU A 36 11.44 25.79 9.90
C GLU A 36 11.37 24.49 10.71
N SER A 37 10.66 24.53 11.83
CA SER A 37 10.45 23.41 12.74
C SER A 37 9.57 22.33 12.08
N VAL A 38 10.20 21.23 11.66
CA VAL A 38 9.48 20.09 11.06
C VAL A 38 8.71 19.33 12.16
N PRO A 39 7.39 19.14 12.04
CA PRO A 39 6.60 18.40 13.03
C PRO A 39 7.00 16.92 13.09
N VAL A 40 7.10 16.37 14.31
CA VAL A 40 7.57 15.00 14.66
C VAL A 40 6.97 13.89 13.78
N VAL A 41 5.73 14.04 13.33
CA VAL A 41 5.03 13.08 12.45
C VAL A 41 5.72 12.93 11.09
N LYS A 42 6.29 14.01 10.52
CA LYS A 42 7.09 13.92 9.28
C LYS A 42 8.39 13.15 9.51
N GLY A 43 9.00 13.26 10.69
CA GLY A 43 10.22 12.53 11.04
C GLY A 43 10.02 11.01 11.06
N ILE A 44 8.90 10.53 11.63
CA ILE A 44 8.58 9.09 11.68
C ILE A 44 8.30 8.54 10.27
N VAL A 45 7.56 9.29 9.45
CA VAL A 45 7.30 8.90 8.04
C VAL A 45 8.60 8.89 7.25
N GLN A 46 9.48 9.88 7.42
CA GLN A 46 10.79 9.93 6.77
C GLN A 46 11.71 8.78 7.19
N GLN A 47 11.64 8.37 8.46
CA GLN A 47 12.45 7.27 9.00
C GLN A 47 11.94 5.90 8.51
N ALA A 48 10.61 5.73 8.40
CA ALA A 48 10.02 4.54 7.77
C ALA A 48 10.34 4.46 6.27
N SER A 49 10.23 5.58 5.54
CA SER A 49 10.62 5.64 4.13
C SER A 49 12.10 5.33 3.93
N ALA A 50 12.99 5.82 4.80
CA ALA A 50 14.42 5.52 4.72
C ALA A 50 14.74 4.02 4.94
N HIS A 51 13.98 3.34 5.80
CA HIS A 51 14.18 1.91 6.06
C HIS A 51 13.65 1.02 4.92
N VAL A 52 12.61 1.47 4.21
CA VAL A 52 12.10 0.81 3.00
C VAL A 52 13.05 1.02 1.82
N ASN A 53 13.65 2.21 1.69
CA ASN A 53 14.64 2.52 0.65
C ASN A 53 15.89 1.62 0.75
N GLY A 54 16.31 1.28 1.99
CA GLY A 54 17.44 0.38 2.23
C GLY A 54 17.19 -1.07 1.78
N MET A 55 15.94 -1.53 1.75
CA MET A 55 15.58 -2.88 1.28
C MET A 55 15.32 -2.95 -0.22
N VAL A 56 14.92 -1.84 -0.86
CA VAL A 56 14.56 -1.80 -2.29
C VAL A 56 15.75 -1.38 -3.19
N GLY A 57 16.84 -0.86 -2.61
CA GLY A 57 18.07 -0.55 -3.35
C GLY A 57 17.98 0.70 -4.23
N GLU A 58 16.94 1.52 -4.05
CA GLU A 58 16.69 2.71 -4.87
C GLU A 58 17.31 3.96 -4.22
N LYS A 59 18.22 4.63 -4.95
CA LYS A 59 18.84 5.91 -4.53
C LYS A 59 17.94 7.08 -4.92
N GLY A 60 16.87 7.30 -4.17
CA GLY A 60 16.01 8.47 -4.35
C GLY A 60 15.02 8.64 -3.20
N THR A 61 14.70 9.89 -2.85
CA THR A 61 13.61 10.19 -1.92
C THR A 61 12.29 9.91 -2.63
N LEU A 62 11.78 8.69 -2.54
CA LEU A 62 10.41 8.36 -2.91
C LEU A 62 9.47 9.11 -1.96
N ASP A 63 8.99 10.27 -2.40
CA ASP A 63 7.90 10.97 -1.75
C ASP A 63 6.62 10.16 -2.05
N LEU A 64 6.37 9.13 -1.24
CA LEU A 64 5.19 8.26 -1.34
C LEU A 64 3.93 9.08 -1.05
N LYS A 65 3.45 9.80 -2.07
CA LYS A 65 2.18 10.51 -2.01
C LYS A 65 1.07 9.50 -2.21
N LEU A 66 0.57 8.92 -1.12
CA LEU A 66 -0.66 8.10 -1.14
C LEU A 66 -1.82 8.82 -1.86
N LYS A 67 -1.86 10.15 -1.77
CA LYS A 67 -2.80 11.01 -2.51
C LYS A 67 -2.70 10.86 -4.03
N ASP A 68 -1.52 10.56 -4.56
CA ASP A 68 -1.27 10.37 -6.00
C ASP A 68 -1.76 8.98 -6.46
N VAL A 69 -1.67 7.95 -5.61
CA VAL A 69 -2.23 6.62 -5.85
C VAL A 69 -3.75 6.67 -6.01
N PHE A 70 -4.44 7.43 -5.15
CA PHE A 70 -5.90 7.59 -5.21
C PHE A 70 -6.38 8.74 -6.13
N SER A 71 -5.46 9.45 -6.81
CA SER A 71 -5.82 10.63 -7.61
C SER A 71 -6.72 10.29 -8.81
N SER A 72 -6.50 9.14 -9.44
CA SER A 72 -7.25 8.69 -10.62
C SER A 72 -8.61 8.04 -10.30
N VAL A 73 -8.96 7.85 -9.02
CA VAL A 73 -10.27 7.30 -8.63
C VAL A 73 -11.44 8.13 -9.19
N PHE A 74 -11.27 9.44 -9.27
CA PHE A 74 -12.29 10.38 -9.75
C PHE A 74 -12.17 10.70 -11.25
N GLU A 75 -11.19 10.14 -11.95
CA GLU A 75 -11.01 10.37 -13.38
C GLU A 75 -12.00 9.52 -14.20
N LYS A 76 -12.34 10.00 -15.41
CA LYS A 76 -13.14 9.23 -16.36
C LYS A 76 -12.21 8.25 -17.07
N HIS A 77 -12.62 6.98 -17.06
CA HIS A 77 -11.88 5.89 -17.70
C HIS A 77 -12.78 5.23 -18.73
N THR A 78 -12.22 4.89 -19.89
CA THR A 78 -12.98 4.27 -20.98
C THR A 78 -13.15 2.78 -20.74
N LYS A 79 -14.03 2.15 -21.53
CA LYS A 79 -14.26 0.70 -21.42
C LYS A 79 -13.06 -0.09 -21.91
N GLU A 80 -12.40 0.42 -22.94
CA GLU A 80 -11.21 -0.18 -23.55
C GLU A 80 -10.03 -0.22 -22.57
N GLU A 81 -9.87 0.81 -21.73
CA GLU A 81 -8.88 0.83 -20.65
C GLU A 81 -9.15 -0.27 -19.61
N ALA A 82 -10.41 -0.48 -19.25
CA ALA A 82 -10.81 -1.56 -18.35
C ALA A 82 -10.52 -2.94 -18.97
N ASP A 83 -10.89 -3.14 -20.23
CA ASP A 83 -10.70 -4.41 -20.93
C ASP A 83 -9.21 -4.74 -21.09
N LEU A 84 -8.35 -3.75 -21.39
CA LEU A 84 -6.90 -3.93 -21.41
C LEU A 84 -6.34 -4.32 -20.05
N LEU A 85 -6.87 -3.73 -18.97
CA LEU A 85 -6.48 -4.08 -17.62
C LEU A 85 -6.84 -5.54 -17.31
N PHE A 86 -8.05 -5.99 -17.65
CA PHE A 86 -8.52 -7.36 -17.42
C PHE A 86 -7.69 -8.43 -18.13
N ILE A 87 -7.11 -8.10 -19.28
CA ILE A 87 -6.28 -9.05 -20.05
C ILE A 87 -4.82 -9.02 -19.54
N SER A 88 -4.42 -8.11 -18.66
CA SER A 88 -3.06 -8.09 -18.09
C SER A 88 -2.76 -9.33 -17.22
N GLY A 89 -1.49 -9.72 -17.15
CA GLY A 89 -1.05 -10.91 -16.41
C GLY A 89 -1.26 -12.23 -17.15
N THR A 90 -1.46 -12.21 -18.47
CA THR A 90 -1.44 -13.43 -19.31
C THR A 90 -0.09 -13.58 -20.00
N ALA A 91 0.23 -14.78 -20.48
CA ALA A 91 1.49 -15.07 -21.17
C ALA A 91 1.83 -14.13 -22.35
N VAL A 92 0.84 -13.41 -22.91
CA VAL A 92 1.00 -12.53 -24.07
C VAL A 92 0.97 -11.04 -23.69
N THR A 93 0.53 -10.69 -22.47
CA THR A 93 0.27 -9.31 -22.04
C THR A 93 1.04 -8.88 -20.80
N THR A 94 1.87 -9.77 -20.24
CA THR A 94 2.86 -9.42 -19.21
C THR A 94 4.02 -8.66 -19.87
N PRO A 95 4.32 -7.41 -19.44
CA PRO A 95 5.43 -6.64 -19.98
C PRO A 95 6.79 -7.28 -19.64
N ASP A 96 7.79 -7.06 -20.50
CA ASP A 96 9.18 -7.43 -20.19
C ASP A 96 9.72 -6.61 -19.00
N GLU A 97 10.73 -7.13 -18.29
CA GLU A 97 11.29 -6.49 -17.09
C GLU A 97 11.76 -5.04 -17.32
N SER A 98 12.20 -4.72 -18.54
CA SER A 98 12.61 -3.37 -18.94
C SER A 98 11.45 -2.39 -19.17
N GLU A 99 10.23 -2.88 -19.31
CA GLU A 99 9.01 -2.09 -19.54
C GLU A 99 8.16 -1.91 -18.27
N ILE A 100 8.62 -2.47 -17.15
CA ILE A 100 7.97 -2.28 -15.84
C ILE A 100 8.04 -0.80 -15.48
N GLN A 101 6.88 -0.18 -15.32
CA GLN A 101 6.78 1.22 -14.95
C GLN A 101 7.42 1.42 -13.56
N THR A 102 8.37 2.34 -13.48
CA THR A 102 8.99 2.76 -12.20
C THR A 102 8.05 3.61 -11.35
N SER A 103 6.92 4.06 -11.91
CA SER A 103 5.88 4.79 -11.21
C SER A 103 4.84 3.85 -10.61
N TRP A 104 4.34 4.20 -9.42
CA TRP A 104 3.26 3.46 -8.78
C TRP A 104 2.00 3.42 -9.66
N PRO A 105 1.36 2.25 -9.82
CA PRO A 105 0.07 2.15 -10.49
C PRO A 105 -1.00 2.95 -9.75
N LYS A 106 -1.93 3.55 -10.51
CA LYS A 106 -3.04 4.37 -10.00
C LYS A 106 -4.34 3.57 -10.06
N PRO A 107 -4.72 2.87 -8.98
CA PRO A 107 -5.92 2.04 -8.97
C PRO A 107 -7.19 2.90 -8.98
N TRP A 108 -8.16 2.53 -9.80
CA TRP A 108 -9.44 3.26 -9.93
C TRP A 108 -10.63 2.30 -10.03
N LEU A 109 -10.46 1.13 -10.63
CA LEU A 109 -11.52 0.15 -10.85
C LEU A 109 -12.08 -0.39 -9.53
N PHE A 110 -11.21 -0.61 -8.53
CA PHE A 110 -11.61 -1.10 -7.20
C PHE A 110 -12.70 -0.23 -6.57
N SER A 111 -12.58 1.10 -6.71
CA SER A 111 -13.51 2.07 -6.14
C SER A 111 -14.88 2.02 -6.82
N ARG A 112 -14.91 1.86 -8.15
CA ARG A 112 -16.15 1.75 -8.93
C ARG A 112 -16.87 0.44 -8.62
N ILE A 113 -16.11 -0.66 -8.48
CA ILE A 113 -16.65 -1.96 -8.06
C ILE A 113 -17.20 -1.88 -6.64
N PHE A 114 -16.47 -1.26 -5.71
CA PHE A 114 -16.96 -1.04 -4.34
C PHE A 114 -18.28 -0.25 -4.33
N LEU A 115 -18.36 0.86 -5.07
CA LEU A 115 -19.58 1.66 -5.16
C LEU A 115 -20.73 0.90 -5.81
N ALA A 116 -20.47 0.09 -6.83
CA ALA A 116 -21.48 -0.77 -7.43
C ALA A 116 -22.02 -1.79 -6.41
N LEU A 117 -21.14 -2.50 -5.69
CA LEU A 117 -21.53 -3.48 -4.67
C LEU A 117 -22.27 -2.80 -3.50
N ALA A 118 -21.82 -1.63 -3.06
CA ALA A 118 -22.48 -0.84 -2.03
C ALA A 118 -23.88 -0.38 -2.49
N SER A 119 -24.02 0.05 -3.75
CA SER A 119 -25.33 0.43 -4.29
C SER A 119 -26.32 -0.74 -4.33
N VAL A 120 -25.85 -1.93 -4.72
CA VAL A 120 -26.67 -3.14 -4.71
C VAL A 120 -27.07 -3.51 -3.29
N TYR A 121 -26.15 -3.43 -2.32
CA TYR A 121 -26.47 -3.63 -0.91
C TYR A 121 -27.55 -2.68 -0.41
N VAL A 122 -27.45 -1.38 -0.75
CA VAL A 122 -28.46 -0.37 -0.39
C VAL A 122 -29.82 -0.68 -1.02
N LEU A 123 -29.87 -1.09 -2.29
CA LEU A 123 -31.12 -1.46 -2.96
C LEU A 123 -31.76 -2.72 -2.34
N LEU A 124 -30.94 -3.72 -1.99
CA LEU A 124 -31.41 -4.90 -1.26
C LEU A 124 -31.91 -4.53 0.13
N TYR A 125 -31.26 -3.58 0.80
CA TYR A 125 -31.67 -3.11 2.12
C TYR A 125 -33.04 -2.43 2.05
N ILE A 126 -33.22 -1.52 1.09
CA ILE A 126 -34.50 -0.86 0.84
C ILE A 126 -35.58 -1.90 0.55
N THR A 127 -35.29 -2.89 -0.29
CA THR A 127 -36.24 -3.95 -0.63
C THR A 127 -36.59 -4.81 0.59
N ALA A 128 -35.61 -5.16 1.42
CA ALA A 128 -35.84 -5.90 2.67
C ALA A 128 -36.75 -5.12 3.62
N THR A 129 -36.53 -3.81 3.77
CA THR A 129 -37.32 -2.96 4.68
C THR A 129 -38.70 -2.59 4.12
N ALA A 130 -38.83 -2.40 2.81
CA ALA A 130 -40.08 -1.96 2.19
C ALA A 130 -41.08 -3.12 1.99
N PHE A 131 -40.57 -4.33 1.75
CA PHE A 131 -41.40 -5.52 1.52
C PHE A 131 -41.41 -6.49 2.71
N GLU A 132 -40.69 -6.17 3.79
CA GLU A 132 -40.55 -7.00 5.00
C GLU A 132 -40.20 -8.48 4.71
N SER A 133 -39.46 -8.71 3.62
CA SER A 133 -39.20 -10.06 3.10
C SER A 133 -37.90 -10.62 3.64
N THR A 134 -37.99 -11.65 4.49
CA THR A 134 -36.85 -12.38 5.04
C THR A 134 -36.00 -13.08 3.97
N LEU A 135 -36.58 -13.34 2.79
CA LEU A 135 -35.87 -13.95 1.64
C LEU A 135 -34.73 -13.06 1.11
N VAL A 136 -34.75 -11.76 1.41
CA VAL A 136 -33.73 -10.79 1.00
C VAL A 136 -32.52 -10.80 1.94
N ILE A 137 -32.67 -11.27 3.19
CA ILE A 137 -31.62 -11.24 4.21
C ILE A 137 -30.36 -12.01 3.79
N PRO A 138 -30.44 -13.23 3.20
CA PRO A 138 -29.25 -13.91 2.71
C PRO A 138 -28.50 -13.09 1.64
N GLY A 139 -29.24 -12.42 0.75
CA GLY A 139 -28.65 -11.52 -0.25
C GLY A 139 -27.91 -10.34 0.40
N LEU A 140 -28.47 -9.75 1.46
CA LEU A 140 -27.80 -8.69 2.21
C LEU A 140 -26.52 -9.17 2.89
N LEU A 141 -26.53 -10.35 3.51
CA LEU A 141 -25.35 -10.93 4.15
C LEU A 141 -24.23 -11.20 3.14
N VAL A 142 -24.58 -11.79 1.98
CA VAL A 142 -23.61 -12.08 0.91
C VAL A 142 -23.05 -10.78 0.34
N MET A 143 -23.90 -9.85 -0.08
CA MET A 143 -23.44 -8.60 -0.70
C MET A 143 -22.62 -7.75 0.29
N GLY A 144 -23.04 -7.68 1.56
CA GLY A 144 -22.33 -6.94 2.60
C GLY A 144 -20.96 -7.56 2.92
N SER A 145 -20.90 -8.88 3.06
CA SER A 145 -19.64 -9.58 3.34
C SER A 145 -18.67 -9.58 2.17
N PHE A 146 -19.15 -9.54 0.92
CA PHE A 146 -18.30 -9.54 -0.27
C PHE A 146 -17.85 -8.14 -0.71
N ALA A 147 -18.58 -7.07 -0.38
CA ALA A 147 -18.29 -5.72 -0.88
C ALA A 147 -16.85 -5.27 -0.59
N VAL A 148 -16.39 -5.42 0.66
CA VAL A 148 -15.04 -5.00 1.07
C VAL A 148 -13.96 -5.98 0.58
N PRO A 149 -14.04 -7.30 0.83
CA PRO A 149 -13.01 -8.24 0.39
C PRO A 149 -12.84 -8.24 -1.14
N PHE A 150 -13.93 -8.22 -1.89
CA PHE A 150 -13.86 -8.28 -3.35
C PHE A 150 -13.24 -7.00 -3.93
N SER A 151 -13.62 -5.82 -3.43
CA SER A 151 -12.98 -4.57 -3.87
C SER A 151 -11.50 -4.51 -3.51
N LEU A 152 -11.09 -5.05 -2.36
CA LEU A 152 -9.67 -5.17 -2.00
C LEU A 152 -8.89 -6.10 -2.92
N LEU A 153 -9.48 -7.21 -3.38
CA LEU A 153 -8.83 -8.07 -4.38
C LEU A 153 -8.53 -7.32 -5.67
N ILE A 154 -9.49 -6.53 -6.15
CA ILE A 154 -9.30 -5.68 -7.33
C ILE A 154 -8.23 -4.63 -7.05
N PHE A 155 -8.24 -4.00 -5.88
CA PHE A 155 -7.22 -3.02 -5.51
C PHE A 155 -5.81 -3.62 -5.53
N PHE A 156 -5.60 -4.80 -4.94
CA PHE A 156 -4.29 -5.46 -4.94
C PHE A 156 -3.86 -5.87 -6.35
N TRP A 157 -4.81 -6.34 -7.15
CA TRP A 157 -4.55 -6.65 -8.55
C TRP A 157 -4.18 -5.40 -9.37
N GLU A 158 -4.91 -4.29 -9.22
CA GLU A 158 -4.59 -3.02 -9.89
C GLU A 158 -3.25 -2.44 -9.44
N THR A 159 -2.90 -2.64 -8.17
CA THR A 159 -1.64 -2.17 -7.58
C THR A 159 -0.45 -3.09 -7.95
N ASN A 160 -0.69 -4.19 -8.66
CA ASN A 160 0.36 -5.08 -9.13
C ASN A 160 1.20 -4.41 -10.23
N ALA A 161 2.26 -3.69 -9.83
CA ALA A 161 3.11 -2.92 -10.75
C ALA A 161 3.76 -3.76 -11.87
N PRO A 162 4.25 -5.00 -11.62
CA PRO A 162 4.77 -5.87 -12.68
C PRO A 162 3.71 -6.43 -13.64
N ARG A 163 2.41 -6.32 -13.30
CA ARG A 163 1.28 -6.87 -14.10
C ARG A 163 1.50 -8.31 -14.59
N ASN A 164 2.12 -9.12 -13.73
CA ASN A 164 2.50 -10.51 -14.01
C ASN A 164 1.50 -11.53 -13.45
N ILE A 165 0.56 -11.10 -12.61
CA ILE A 165 -0.46 -11.96 -11.99
C ILE A 165 -1.81 -11.59 -12.61
N SER A 166 -2.49 -12.58 -13.17
CA SER A 166 -3.83 -12.38 -13.73
C SER A 166 -4.88 -12.22 -12.63
N ILE A 167 -5.99 -11.57 -12.93
CA ILE A 167 -7.12 -11.46 -11.99
C ILE A 167 -7.65 -12.85 -11.55
N PHE A 168 -7.58 -13.84 -12.44
CA PHE A 168 -7.98 -15.22 -12.14
C PHE A 168 -7.08 -15.84 -11.06
N GLU A 169 -5.78 -15.58 -11.10
CA GLU A 169 -4.84 -16.03 -10.08
C GLU A 169 -5.11 -15.35 -8.74
N VAL A 170 -5.34 -14.04 -8.71
CA VAL A 170 -5.68 -13.30 -7.48
C VAL A 170 -6.96 -13.86 -6.85
N VAL A 171 -8.01 -14.09 -7.65
CA VAL A 171 -9.26 -14.69 -7.17
C VAL A 171 -9.04 -16.12 -6.68
N LYS A 172 -8.21 -16.91 -7.36
CA LYS A 172 -7.86 -18.28 -6.95
C LYS A 172 -7.10 -18.30 -5.61
N MET A 173 -6.11 -17.43 -5.46
CA MET A 173 -5.34 -17.27 -4.23
C MET A 173 -6.26 -16.88 -3.06
N PHE A 174 -7.21 -15.96 -3.30
CA PHE A 174 -8.21 -15.57 -2.30
C PHE A 174 -9.06 -16.75 -1.82
N PHE A 175 -9.64 -17.53 -2.74
CA PHE A 175 -10.49 -18.65 -2.34
C PHE A 175 -9.71 -19.78 -1.69
N VAL A 176 -8.56 -20.17 -2.26
CA VAL A 176 -7.74 -21.25 -1.71
C VAL A 176 -7.15 -20.86 -0.36
N GLY A 177 -6.57 -19.66 -0.24
CA GLY A 177 -6.03 -19.12 1.01
C GLY A 177 -7.13 -18.87 2.06
N GLY A 178 -8.30 -18.36 1.64
CA GLY A 178 -9.45 -18.17 2.53
C GLY A 178 -9.94 -19.47 3.14
N VAL A 179 -10.07 -20.54 2.35
CA VAL A 179 -10.46 -21.86 2.87
C VAL A 179 -9.35 -22.47 3.73
N ALA A 180 -8.09 -22.37 3.28
CA ALA A 180 -6.94 -22.90 4.02
C ALA A 180 -6.77 -22.23 5.39
N SER A 181 -6.89 -20.90 5.46
CA SER A 181 -6.78 -20.14 6.71
C SER A 181 -7.88 -20.47 7.71
N ILE A 182 -9.13 -20.63 7.26
CA ILE A 182 -10.23 -21.08 8.11
C ILE A 182 -9.95 -22.50 8.63
N ALA A 183 -9.57 -23.42 7.75
CA ALA A 183 -9.26 -24.79 8.14
C ALA A 183 -8.11 -24.86 9.17
N ALA A 184 -7.04 -24.10 8.95
CA ALA A 184 -5.91 -24.01 9.87
C ALA A 184 -6.30 -23.41 11.21
N THR A 185 -7.07 -22.31 11.22
CA THR A 185 -7.57 -21.68 12.44
C THR A 185 -8.40 -22.66 13.27
N LEU A 186 -9.33 -23.38 12.64
CA LEU A 186 -10.15 -24.40 13.30
C LEU A 186 -9.29 -25.57 13.82
N PHE A 187 -8.28 -25.98 13.07
CA PHE A 187 -7.34 -27.02 13.51
C PHE A 187 -6.56 -26.58 14.76
N ILE A 188 -6.06 -25.35 14.80
CA ILE A 188 -5.36 -24.82 15.98
C ILE A 188 -6.30 -24.72 17.19
N PHE A 189 -7.53 -24.26 17.00
CA PHE A 189 -8.54 -24.24 18.07
C PHE A 189 -8.89 -25.64 18.60
N SER A 190 -8.78 -26.68 17.77
CA SER A 190 -8.98 -28.06 18.23
C SER A 190 -7.87 -28.53 19.18
N MET A 191 -6.65 -27.97 19.05
CA MET A 191 -5.50 -28.28 19.91
C MET A 191 -5.45 -27.40 21.16
N ILE A 192 -5.78 -26.11 21.01
CA ILE A 192 -5.77 -25.11 22.08
C ILE A 192 -7.18 -24.51 22.20
N PRO A 193 -8.10 -25.21 22.87
CA PRO A 193 -9.46 -24.72 23.01
C PRO A 193 -9.53 -23.57 24.01
N VAL A 194 -10.13 -22.46 23.59
CA VAL A 194 -10.41 -21.30 24.44
C VAL A 194 -11.88 -21.35 24.85
N TYR A 195 -12.14 -21.64 26.14
CA TYR A 195 -13.50 -21.83 26.66
C TYR A 195 -14.14 -20.55 27.21
N GLU A 196 -13.34 -19.58 27.63
CA GLU A 196 -13.83 -18.31 28.16
C GLU A 196 -13.22 -17.10 27.45
N LEU A 197 -14.08 -16.13 27.12
CA LEU A 197 -13.71 -14.86 26.47
C LEU A 197 -13.26 -13.82 27.51
N ASN A 198 -12.30 -14.19 28.35
CA ASN A 198 -11.58 -13.25 29.21
C ASN A 198 -10.49 -12.53 28.41
N VAL A 199 -9.87 -11.47 28.96
CA VAL A 199 -8.82 -10.70 28.24
C VAL A 199 -7.73 -11.61 27.66
N GLN A 200 -7.30 -12.62 28.42
CA GLN A 200 -6.33 -13.61 27.96
C GLN A 200 -6.87 -14.49 26.82
N GLY A 201 -8.15 -14.90 26.90
CA GLY A 201 -8.81 -15.69 25.86
C GLY A 201 -8.95 -14.90 24.56
N ALA A 202 -9.34 -13.63 24.63
CA ALA A 202 -9.45 -12.75 23.47
C ALA A 202 -8.10 -12.53 22.77
N ILE A 203 -7.02 -12.33 23.53
CA ILE A 203 -5.65 -12.24 22.96
C ILE A 203 -5.26 -13.54 22.26
N THR A 204 -5.58 -14.69 22.88
CA THR A 204 -5.26 -16.01 22.33
C THR A 204 -6.02 -16.27 21.02
N VAL A 205 -7.32 -15.95 20.97
CA VAL A 205 -8.14 -16.03 19.75
C VAL A 205 -7.54 -15.18 18.64
N GLY A 206 -7.18 -13.93 18.92
CA GLY A 206 -6.55 -13.05 17.94
C GLY A 206 -5.24 -13.61 17.38
N ILE A 207 -4.37 -14.16 18.24
CA ILE A 207 -3.12 -14.79 17.79
C ILE A 207 -3.42 -16.00 16.90
N ILE A 208 -4.35 -16.88 17.30
CA ILE A 208 -4.67 -18.09 16.53
C ILE A 208 -5.24 -17.73 15.15
N GLU A 209 -6.17 -16.78 15.08
CA GLU A 209 -6.77 -16.34 13.82
C GLU A 209 -5.74 -15.70 12.88
N GLU A 210 -4.87 -14.82 13.38
CA GLU A 210 -3.85 -14.18 12.54
C GLU A 210 -2.78 -15.20 12.08
N VAL A 211 -2.41 -16.17 12.92
CA VAL A 211 -1.51 -17.27 12.52
C VAL A 211 -2.14 -18.13 11.43
N GLY A 212 -3.43 -18.43 11.52
CA GLY A 212 -4.15 -19.16 10.48
C GLY A 212 -4.17 -18.41 9.14
N LYS A 213 -4.26 -17.09 9.16
CA LYS A 213 -4.25 -16.23 7.96
C LYS A 213 -2.87 -16.07 7.29
N LEU A 214 -1.78 -16.53 7.92
CA LEU A 214 -0.44 -16.48 7.33
C LEU A 214 -0.19 -17.54 6.24
N LEU A 215 -1.09 -18.52 6.10
CA LEU A 215 -1.03 -19.59 5.09
C LEU A 215 -1.65 -19.18 3.76
#